data_AF-A0A655WVR9-F1
#
_entry.id   AF-A0A655WVR9-F1
#
_cell.length_a   1.000
_cell.length_b   1.000
_cell.length_c   1.000
_cell.angle_alpha   90.00
_cell.angle_beta   90.00
_cell.angle_gamma   90.00
#
_symmetry.space_group_name_H-M   'P 1'
#
loop_
_entity.id
_entity.type
_entity.pdbx_description
1 polymer ?
#
loop_
_entity_poly.entity_id
_entity_poly.type
_entity_poly.pdbx_seq_one_letter_code
_entity_poly.pdbx_strand_id
1 'polypeptide(L)'
;MTNQTTLKEGLQLDFELGGGAWQKDDRLFNPGSLFDEEMFADEKKEQKQEPAPQLFVLSSGEVTPFTLSIFPKGQEPDEQWRVTAQENGTLRLLAPGESDEE
;
A
#
# COMPACT_ATOMS: atom_id res chain seq x y z
N MET A 1 10.19 -10.97 16.30
CA MET A 1 10.02 -9.75 17.13
C MET A 1 9.42 -8.68 16.23
N THR A 2 8.11 -8.48 16.27
CA THR A 2 7.44 -7.42 15.52
C THR A 2 7.67 -6.10 16.25
N ASN A 3 8.62 -5.29 15.80
CA ASN A 3 8.76 -3.91 16.26
C ASN A 3 7.50 -3.16 15.81
N GLN A 4 6.55 -2.96 16.72
CA GLN A 4 5.43 -2.06 16.49
C GLN A 4 5.92 -0.63 16.73
N THR A 5 6.26 0.06 15.64
CA THR A 5 6.51 1.50 15.70
C THR A 5 5.16 2.21 15.68
N THR A 6 4.80 2.83 16.80
CA THR A 6 3.62 3.70 16.87
C THR A 6 3.95 5.07 16.27
N LEU A 7 3.05 5.62 15.45
CA LEU A 7 3.21 6.96 14.91
C LEU A 7 3.12 7.98 16.06
N LYS A 8 4.11 8.86 16.18
CA LYS A 8 4.18 9.86 17.26
C LYS A 8 3.00 10.82 17.18
N GLU A 9 2.48 11.24 18.33
CA GLU A 9 1.47 12.29 18.41
C GLU A 9 1.97 13.57 17.71
N GLY A 10 1.18 14.08 16.78
CA GLY A 10 1.51 15.25 15.96
C GLY A 10 1.95 14.93 14.52
N LEU A 11 2.21 13.66 14.19
CA LEU A 11 2.45 13.23 12.81
C LEU A 11 1.18 12.64 12.18
N GLN A 12 1.10 12.78 10.86
CA GLN A 12 0.12 12.16 9.98
C GLN A 12 0.86 11.39 8.89
N LEU A 13 0.22 10.31 8.44
CA LEU A 13 0.70 9.45 7.39
C LEU A 13 -0.41 9.35 6.35
N ASP A 14 -0.03 9.54 5.10
CA ASP A 14 -0.91 9.31 3.95
C ASP A 14 -0.26 8.29 3.02
N PHE A 15 -1.06 7.34 2.52
CA PHE A 15 -0.58 6.22 1.74
C PHE A 15 -1.45 6.01 0.51
N GLU A 16 -0.81 6.12 -0.65
CA GLU A 16 -1.43 5.96 -1.95
C GLU A 16 -0.78 4.78 -2.68
N LEU A 17 -1.59 3.81 -3.08
CA LEU A 17 -1.14 2.73 -3.95
C LEU A 17 -1.03 3.25 -5.38
N GLY A 18 0.17 3.09 -5.96
CA GLY A 18 0.48 3.43 -7.33
C GLY A 18 0.11 2.31 -8.30
N GLY A 19 -0.26 2.71 -9.52
CA GLY A 19 -0.60 1.79 -10.60
C GLY A 19 -2.11 1.54 -10.70
N GLY A 20 -2.68 1.88 -11.85
CA GLY A 20 -4.11 1.71 -12.15
C GLY A 20 -4.63 0.26 -12.09
N ALA A 21 -3.76 -0.74 -11.91
CA ALA A 21 -4.14 -2.13 -11.70
C ALA A 21 -4.70 -2.40 -10.28
N TRP A 22 -4.30 -1.62 -9.28
CA TRP A 22 -4.69 -1.80 -7.88
C TRP A 22 -5.79 -0.86 -7.41
N GLN A 23 -5.85 0.34 -8.00
CA GLN A 23 -6.91 1.33 -7.79
C GLN A 23 -8.23 0.77 -8.35
N LYS A 24 -9.12 0.35 -7.44
CA LYS A 24 -10.51 0.01 -7.75
C LYS A 24 -11.22 1.31 -8.16
N ASP A 25 -11.29 1.63 -9.45
CA ASP A 25 -12.25 2.67 -9.85
C ASP A 25 -13.12 2.27 -11.06
N ASP A 26 -12.59 1.59 -12.08
CA ASP A 26 -13.40 1.22 -13.28
C ASP A 26 -13.30 -0.27 -13.67
N ARG A 27 -13.14 -1.16 -12.69
CA ARG A 27 -13.15 -2.60 -13.00
C ARG A 27 -14.59 -3.06 -13.20
N LEU A 28 -14.93 -3.40 -14.44
CA LEU A 28 -16.20 -4.04 -14.82
C LEU A 28 -16.45 -5.38 -14.11
N PHE A 29 -15.42 -5.93 -13.45
CA PHE A 29 -15.48 -7.19 -12.71
C PHE A 29 -15.12 -6.95 -11.24
N ASN A 30 -16.05 -7.32 -10.37
CA ASN A 30 -15.73 -7.51 -8.96
C ASN A 30 -14.91 -8.80 -8.84
N PRO A 31 -13.74 -8.80 -8.17
CA PRO A 31 -13.04 -10.04 -7.87
C PRO A 31 -13.87 -10.84 -6.87
N GLY A 32 -14.73 -11.73 -7.40
CA GLY A 32 -15.45 -12.74 -6.66
C GLY A 32 -14.74 -14.09 -6.76
N SER A 33 -15.06 -15.01 -5.86
CA SER A 33 -14.63 -16.40 -5.97
C SER A 33 -15.22 -17.02 -7.26
N LEU A 34 -14.39 -17.65 -8.08
CA LEU A 34 -14.84 -18.44 -9.25
C LEU A 34 -15.46 -19.78 -8.86
N PHE A 35 -15.53 -20.07 -7.56
CA PHE A 35 -15.99 -21.32 -7.00
C PHE A 35 -17.14 -21.01 -6.04
N ASP A 36 -18.29 -21.64 -6.28
CA ASP A 36 -19.43 -21.62 -5.36
C ASP A 36 -18.96 -22.14 -4.00
N GLU A 37 -18.94 -21.25 -3.02
CA GLU A 37 -18.41 -21.52 -1.67
C GLU A 37 -19.25 -22.58 -0.94
N GLU A 38 -20.49 -22.81 -1.38
CA GLU A 38 -21.42 -23.79 -0.81
C GLU A 38 -21.09 -25.25 -1.21
N MET A 39 -20.44 -25.48 -2.35
CA MET A 39 -20.12 -26.84 -2.84
C MET A 39 -18.87 -27.46 -2.18
N PHE A 40 -18.19 -26.70 -1.32
CA PHE A 40 -16.95 -27.09 -0.63
C PHE A 40 -16.98 -26.74 0.87
N ALA A 41 -18.18 -26.59 1.45
CA ALA A 41 -18.40 -26.03 2.78
C ALA A 41 -18.14 -26.99 3.96
N ASP A 42 -17.87 -28.27 3.70
CA ASP A 42 -17.56 -29.23 4.74
C ASP A 42 -16.03 -29.24 4.98
N GLU A 43 -15.59 -28.64 6.09
CA GLU A 43 -14.22 -28.63 6.67
C GLU A 43 -13.35 -27.37 6.54
N LYS A 44 -13.88 -26.20 6.16
CA LYS A 44 -13.12 -24.95 6.37
C LYS A 44 -13.39 -24.41 7.76
N LYS A 45 -12.60 -24.87 8.74
CA LYS A 45 -12.32 -24.11 9.97
C LYS A 45 -12.17 -22.64 9.57
N GLU A 46 -12.85 -21.75 10.28
CA GLU A 46 -12.74 -20.30 10.14
C GLU A 46 -11.26 -19.90 10.24
N GLN A 47 -10.53 -19.98 9.13
CA GLN A 47 -9.21 -19.42 9.00
C GLN A 47 -9.49 -17.93 8.99
N LYS A 48 -9.21 -17.30 10.13
CA LYS A 48 -9.18 -15.86 10.29
C LYS A 48 -8.40 -15.31 9.09
N GLN A 49 -9.11 -14.79 8.09
CA GLN A 49 -8.48 -14.30 6.88
C GLN A 49 -7.50 -13.22 7.33
N GLU A 50 -6.21 -13.48 7.12
CA GLU A 50 -5.21 -12.47 7.40
C GLU A 50 -5.53 -11.26 6.52
N PRO A 51 -5.40 -10.03 7.05
CA PRO A 51 -5.62 -8.85 6.25
C PRO A 51 -4.71 -8.93 5.02
N ALA A 52 -5.29 -8.66 3.85
CA ALA A 52 -4.53 -8.73 2.62
C ALA A 52 -3.27 -7.86 2.73
N PRO A 53 -2.11 -8.33 2.25
CA PRO A 53 -0.90 -7.54 2.25
C PRO A 53 -1.13 -6.27 1.43
N GLN A 54 -0.75 -5.13 2.00
CA GLN A 54 -0.91 -3.83 1.34
C GLN A 54 0.16 -3.61 0.27
N LEU A 55 1.31 -4.27 0.40
CA LEU A 55 2.49 -4.15 -0.47
C LEU A 55 3.05 -5.53 -0.75
N PHE A 56 3.39 -5.80 -2.01
CA PHE A 56 4.13 -6.99 -2.41
C PHE A 56 5.58 -6.61 -2.75
N VAL A 57 6.51 -7.43 -2.29
CA VAL A 57 7.92 -7.40 -2.71
C VAL A 57 8.20 -8.76 -3.31
N LEU A 58 8.49 -8.79 -4.61
CA LEU A 58 8.77 -10.01 -5.35
C LEU A 58 10.26 -10.37 -5.23
N SER A 59 10.59 -11.66 -5.40
CA SER A 59 11.99 -12.11 -5.37
C SER A 59 12.84 -11.54 -6.52
N SER A 60 12.21 -11.00 -7.56
CA SER A 60 12.85 -10.22 -8.63
C SER A 60 13.38 -8.86 -8.14
N GLY A 61 12.93 -8.37 -6.98
CA GLY A 61 13.17 -7.01 -6.50
C GLY A 61 12.09 -6.02 -6.92
N GLU A 62 11.09 -6.45 -7.69
CA GLU A 62 9.92 -5.62 -8.01
C GLU A 62 9.08 -5.38 -6.76
N VAL A 63 8.60 -4.15 -6.60
CA VAL A 63 7.75 -3.71 -5.49
C VAL A 63 6.47 -3.14 -6.06
N THR A 64 5.33 -3.40 -5.42
CA THR A 64 4.08 -2.71 -5.76
C THR A 64 4.30 -1.20 -5.74
N PRO A 65 4.04 -0.44 -6.82
CA PRO A 65 4.23 1.01 -6.80
C PRO A 65 3.39 1.65 -5.71
N PHE A 66 3.95 2.63 -5.00
CA PHE A 66 3.25 3.35 -3.94
C PHE A 66 3.89 4.70 -3.66
N THR A 67 3.12 5.58 -3.05
CA THR A 67 3.57 6.82 -2.45
C THR A 67 3.17 6.83 -0.98
N LEU A 68 4.13 7.05 -0.10
CA LEU A 68 3.92 7.20 1.33
C LEU A 68 4.38 8.59 1.76
N SER A 69 3.48 9.41 2.29
CA SER A 69 3.76 10.77 2.73
C SER A 69 3.68 10.86 4.25
N ILE A 70 4.66 11.53 4.87
CA ILE A 70 4.74 11.72 6.32
C ILE A 70 4.92 13.21 6.60
N PHE A 71 4.00 13.78 7.36
CA PHE A 71 3.97 15.21 7.66
C PHE A 71 3.35 15.52 9.03
N PRO A 72 3.72 16.63 9.67
CA PRO A 72 3.05 17.11 10.87
C PRO A 72 1.57 17.49 10.61
N LYS A 73 0.70 17.22 11.59
CA LYS A 73 -0.72 17.58 11.51
C LYS A 73 -0.88 19.10 11.38
N GLY A 74 -1.63 19.53 10.36
CA GLY A 74 -1.93 20.95 10.12
C GLY A 74 -0.86 21.71 9.32
N GLN A 75 0.10 21.01 8.72
CA GLN A 75 1.10 21.58 7.81
C GLN A 75 0.66 21.43 6.35
N GLU A 76 1.15 22.30 5.47
CA GLU A 76 0.85 22.29 4.04
C GLU A 76 1.41 21.03 3.35
N PRO A 77 0.73 20.49 2.31
CA PRO A 77 1.11 19.24 1.64
C PRO A 77 2.52 19.24 1.02
N ASP A 78 3.06 20.41 0.70
CA ASP A 78 4.33 20.55 -0.01
C ASP A 78 5.55 20.35 0.91
N GLU A 79 5.36 20.36 2.24
CA GLU A 79 6.42 20.20 3.23
C GLU A 79 6.45 18.78 3.86
N GLN A 80 6.22 17.76 3.04
CA GLN A 80 6.15 16.36 3.48
C GLN A 80 7.38 15.54 3.07
N TRP A 81 7.79 14.63 3.94
CA TRP A 81 8.70 13.56 3.54
C TRP A 81 7.93 12.54 2.72
N ARG A 82 8.50 12.09 1.61
CA ARG A 82 7.83 11.15 0.71
C ARG A 82 8.71 9.95 0.42
N VAL A 83 8.15 8.76 0.56
CA VAL A 83 8.75 7.51 0.08
C VAL A 83 7.98 7.06 -1.15
N THR A 84 8.64 6.94 -2.29
CA THR A 84 8.02 6.49 -3.54
C THR A 84 8.66 5.18 -4.00
N ALA A 85 7.81 4.22 -4.38
CA ALA A 85 8.22 3.05 -5.14
C ALA A 85 7.81 3.25 -6.60
N GLN A 86 8.81 3.36 -7.47
CA GLN A 86 8.61 3.47 -8.91
C GLN A 86 8.29 2.10 -9.52
N GLU A 87 7.68 2.09 -10.71
CA GLU A 87 7.32 0.85 -11.42
C GLU A 87 8.53 -0.04 -11.77
N ASN A 88 9.73 0.55 -11.85
CA ASN A 88 10.97 -0.19 -12.06
C ASN A 88 11.54 -0.85 -10.78
N GLY A 89 10.82 -0.76 -9.65
CA GLY A 89 11.25 -1.28 -8.35
C GLY A 89 12.19 -0.36 -7.55
N THR A 90 12.51 0.82 -8.06
CA THR A 90 13.34 1.80 -7.33
C THR A 90 12.55 2.43 -6.19
N LEU A 91 13.14 2.43 -4.99
CA LEU A 91 12.63 3.15 -3.83
C LEU A 91 13.39 4.46 -3.66
N ARG A 92 12.68 5.58 -3.55
CA ARG A 92 13.24 6.90 -3.28
C ARG A 92 12.68 7.49 -2.00
N LEU A 93 13.53 8.21 -1.26
CA LEU A 93 13.13 9.05 -0.15
C LEU A 93 13.37 10.50 -0.57
N LEU A 94 12.30 11.27 -0.65
CA LEU A 94 12.30 12.68 -1.00
C LEU A 94 12.11 13.52 0.26
N ALA A 95 12.96 14.53 0.42
CA ALA A 95 12.82 15.51 1.48
C ALA A 95 11.67 16.51 1.17
N PRO A 96 11.18 17.24 2.18
CA PRO A 96 10.24 18.34 1.97
C PRO A 96 10.73 19.33 0.90
N GLY A 97 9.89 19.64 -0.09
CA GLY A 97 10.21 20.52 -1.22
C GLY A 97 11.07 19.88 -2.33
N GLU A 98 11.46 18.61 -2.20
CA GLU A 98 12.15 17.87 -3.25
C GLU A 98 11.14 17.23 -4.21
N SER A 99 11.31 17.50 -5.51
CA SER A 99 10.50 16.91 -6.57
C SER A 99 11.26 15.77 -7.24
N ASP A 100 10.55 14.70 -7.59
CA ASP A 100 11.06 13.65 -8.48
C ASP A 100 10.99 14.18 -9.93
N GLU A 101 11.79 15.22 -10.23
CA GLU A 101 12.04 15.66 -11.61
C GLU A 101 13.22 14.86 -12.16
N GLU A 102 12.92 13.72 -12.80
CA GLU A 102 13.78 13.04 -13.78
C GLU A 102 12.98 12.65 -15.02
#